data_AF-A0A9E0DH64-F1
#
_entry.id   AF-A0A9E0DH64-F1
#
_cell.length_a   1.000
_cell.length_b   1.000
_cell.length_c   1.000
_cell.angle_alpha   90.00
_cell.angle_beta   90.00
_cell.angle_gamma   90.00
#
_symmetry.space_group_name_H-M   'P 1'
#
loop_
_entity.id
_entity.type
_entity.pdbx_description
1 polymer ?
#
loop_
_entity_poly.entity_id
_entity_poly.type
_entity_poly.pdbx_seq_one_letter_code
_entity_poly.pdbx_strand_id
1 'polypeptide(L)'
;MSGFLYIFYTLANLALLIWGLTLWRRYRLTSTLLIAAVIFGLVYDNLILSVGVGMTAGPMLYALSVPRFILHQLVLPWLILAAFDQARRAGIGWAQGGRSRTVAIGASALVMVAGVLTRIVGVSWDPAVMDGVTRYVAVGVAGPPLVSIVSIGFGTVVGFFLWRKLGWPWIALAGVLVFIGEGIPIEAVKRVLGSGAEVLFMAAMLGLDRKQGEEAG
;
A
#
# COMPACT_ATOMS: atom_id res chain seq x y z
N MET A 1 -23.57 1.65 -4.16
CA MET A 1 -22.73 2.72 -3.57
C MET A 1 -21.24 2.33 -3.57
N SER A 2 -20.90 1.12 -3.11
CA SER A 2 -19.54 0.54 -3.14
C SER A 2 -18.84 0.57 -4.51
N GLY A 3 -19.54 0.24 -5.60
CA GLY A 3 -18.98 0.25 -6.96
C GLY A 3 -18.41 1.61 -7.41
N PHE A 4 -19.10 2.70 -7.08
CA PHE A 4 -18.63 4.06 -7.40
C PHE A 4 -17.35 4.42 -6.63
N LEU A 5 -17.22 3.95 -5.38
CA LEU A 5 -16.01 4.17 -4.58
C LEU A 5 -14.81 3.47 -5.19
N TYR A 6 -14.97 2.23 -5.69
CA TYR A 6 -13.88 1.52 -6.34
C TYR A 6 -13.40 2.22 -7.62
N ILE A 7 -14.33 2.74 -8.43
CA ILE A 7 -13.97 3.51 -9.62
C ILE A 7 -13.23 4.79 -9.21
N PHE A 8 -13.74 5.50 -8.21
CA PHE A 8 -13.11 6.70 -7.69
C PHE A 8 -11.68 6.44 -7.19
N TYR A 9 -11.47 5.41 -6.35
CA TYR A 9 -10.15 5.05 -5.86
C TYR A 9 -9.23 4.51 -6.95
N THR A 10 -9.77 3.84 -7.96
CA THR A 10 -8.99 3.43 -9.15
C THR A 10 -8.41 4.67 -9.84
N LEU A 11 -9.26 5.68 -10.11
CA LEU A 11 -8.84 6.91 -10.78
C LEU A 11 -7.87 7.74 -9.92
N ALA A 12 -8.12 7.85 -8.62
CA ALA A 12 -7.24 8.56 -7.70
C ALA A 12 -5.86 7.91 -7.64
N ASN A 13 -5.79 6.57 -7.48
CA ASN A 13 -4.53 5.85 -7.48
C ASN A 13 -3.85 5.89 -8.85
N LEU A 14 -4.59 5.89 -9.96
CA LEU A 14 -4.02 6.02 -11.30
C LEU A 14 -3.35 7.38 -11.50
N ALA A 15 -3.99 8.46 -11.04
CA ALA A 15 -3.39 9.79 -11.04
C ALA A 15 -2.12 9.84 -10.19
N LEU A 16 -2.13 9.24 -8.98
CA LEU A 16 -0.94 9.12 -8.14
C LEU A 16 0.16 8.27 -8.79
N LEU A 17 -0.19 7.20 -9.50
CA LEU A 17 0.77 6.35 -10.20
C LEU A 17 1.48 7.13 -11.30
N ILE A 18 0.71 7.87 -12.12
CA ILE A 18 1.27 8.73 -13.18
C ILE A 18 2.19 9.79 -12.57
N TRP A 19 1.76 10.41 -11.46
CA TRP A 19 2.59 11.39 -10.77
C TRP A 19 3.87 10.77 -10.21
N GLY A 20 3.78 9.61 -9.55
CA GLY A 20 4.93 8.88 -9.01
C GLY A 20 5.92 8.46 -10.09
N LEU A 21 5.45 7.95 -11.23
CA LEU A 21 6.31 7.62 -12.38
C LEU A 21 6.98 8.86 -12.98
N THR A 22 6.28 9.99 -13.01
CA THR A 22 6.84 11.27 -13.45
C THR A 22 7.94 11.77 -12.49
N LEU A 23 7.70 11.70 -11.19
CA LEU A 23 8.70 12.02 -10.16
C LEU A 23 9.92 11.09 -10.25
N TRP A 24 9.70 9.78 -10.43
CA TRP A 24 10.79 8.82 -10.56
C TRP A 24 11.64 9.09 -11.80
N ARG A 25 11.02 9.43 -12.95
CA ARG A 25 11.77 9.82 -14.15
C ARG A 25 12.65 11.04 -13.92
N ARG A 26 12.19 12.00 -13.09
CA ARG A 26 12.91 13.24 -12.78
C ARG A 26 14.04 13.04 -11.77
N TYR A 27 13.79 12.37 -10.65
CA TYR A 27 14.72 12.32 -9.51
C TYR A 27 15.39 10.94 -9.31
N ARG A 28 14.93 9.88 -10.00
CA ARG A 28 15.46 8.50 -9.95
C ARG A 28 15.60 7.91 -8.54
N LEU A 29 14.76 8.35 -7.63
CA LEU A 29 14.74 7.90 -6.24
C LEU A 29 14.16 6.48 -6.13
N THR A 30 14.88 5.59 -5.44
CA THR A 30 14.43 4.20 -5.21
C THR A 30 13.10 4.14 -4.44
N SER A 31 12.94 4.97 -3.41
CA SER A 31 11.69 5.10 -2.66
C SER A 31 10.49 5.37 -3.57
N THR A 32 10.63 6.27 -4.56
CA THR A 32 9.55 6.66 -5.46
C THR A 32 9.13 5.50 -6.36
N LEU A 33 10.10 4.71 -6.84
CA LEU A 33 9.81 3.52 -7.63
C LEU A 33 9.04 2.47 -6.81
N LEU A 34 9.45 2.25 -5.57
CA LEU A 34 8.80 1.30 -4.67
C LEU A 34 7.38 1.76 -4.30
N ILE A 35 7.18 3.05 -3.99
CA ILE A 35 5.85 3.63 -3.75
C ILE A 35 4.98 3.50 -5.00
N ALA A 36 5.53 3.79 -6.19
CA ALA A 36 4.80 3.64 -7.45
C ALA A 36 4.39 2.17 -7.71
N ALA A 37 5.24 1.19 -7.38
CA ALA A 37 4.89 -0.22 -7.47
C ALA A 37 3.71 -0.58 -6.54
N VAL A 38 3.69 -0.06 -5.33
CA VAL A 38 2.59 -0.27 -4.38
C VAL A 38 1.30 0.38 -4.88
N ILE A 39 1.37 1.62 -5.39
CA ILE A 39 0.22 2.29 -5.99
C ILE A 39 -0.30 1.51 -7.20
N PHE A 40 0.56 0.90 -8.01
CA PHE A 40 0.12 0.01 -9.09
C PHE A 40 -0.71 -1.16 -8.55
N GLY A 41 -0.29 -1.77 -7.43
CA GLY A 41 -1.08 -2.77 -6.72
C GLY A 41 -2.47 -2.25 -6.31
N LEU A 42 -2.55 -1.03 -5.78
CA LEU A 42 -3.81 -0.38 -5.40
C LEU A 42 -4.70 -0.06 -6.60
N VAL A 43 -4.13 0.37 -7.73
CA VAL A 43 -4.86 0.57 -8.99
C VAL A 43 -5.48 -0.75 -9.45
N TYR A 44 -4.67 -1.81 -9.50
CA TYR A 44 -5.13 -3.12 -9.93
C TYR A 44 -6.24 -3.65 -9.01
N ASP A 45 -6.05 -3.55 -7.70
CA ASP A 45 -7.05 -4.02 -6.72
C ASP A 45 -8.40 -3.33 -6.88
N ASN A 46 -8.41 -2.00 -6.89
CA ASN A 46 -9.64 -1.22 -7.02
C ASN A 46 -10.28 -1.39 -8.41
N LEU A 47 -9.49 -1.58 -9.47
CA LEU A 47 -9.99 -1.83 -10.81
C LEU A 47 -10.76 -3.15 -10.87
N ILE A 48 -10.18 -4.23 -10.37
CA ILE A 48 -10.85 -5.54 -10.39
C ILE A 48 -12.10 -5.54 -9.51
N LEU A 49 -12.09 -4.85 -8.37
CA LEU A 49 -13.28 -4.67 -7.54
C LEU A 49 -14.38 -3.84 -8.24
N SER A 50 -13.99 -2.82 -9.02
CA SER A 50 -14.93 -2.06 -9.85
C SER A 50 -15.59 -2.94 -10.90
N VAL A 51 -14.82 -3.81 -11.55
CA VAL A 51 -15.31 -4.76 -12.55
C VAL A 51 -16.25 -5.81 -11.91
N GLY A 52 -15.96 -6.24 -10.68
CA GLY A 52 -16.78 -7.20 -9.92
C GLY A 52 -18.20 -6.75 -9.58
N VAL A 53 -18.54 -5.47 -9.76
CA VAL A 53 -19.91 -4.95 -9.55
C VAL A 53 -20.89 -5.52 -10.59
N GLY A 54 -20.43 -5.78 -11.81
CA GLY A 54 -21.26 -6.25 -12.93
C GLY A 54 -20.96 -7.68 -13.38
N MET A 55 -19.98 -8.35 -12.77
CA MET A 55 -19.58 -9.71 -13.15
C MET A 55 -20.18 -10.77 -12.22
N THR A 56 -20.50 -11.92 -12.80
CA THR A 56 -20.81 -13.15 -12.06
C THR A 56 -19.55 -13.92 -11.72
N ALA A 57 -19.63 -14.82 -10.74
CA ALA A 57 -18.54 -15.70 -10.40
C ALA A 57 -18.20 -16.64 -11.59
N GLY A 58 -16.92 -16.80 -11.87
CA GLY A 58 -16.44 -17.69 -12.94
C GLY A 58 -14.92 -17.64 -13.10
N PRO A 59 -14.38 -18.38 -14.09
CA PRO A 59 -12.93 -18.51 -14.32
C PRO A 59 -12.22 -17.18 -14.60
N MET A 60 -12.89 -16.27 -15.33
CA MET A 60 -12.33 -14.95 -15.64
C MET A 60 -12.18 -14.09 -14.38
N LEU A 61 -13.24 -13.99 -13.56
CA LEU A 61 -13.18 -13.22 -12.32
C LEU A 61 -12.18 -13.82 -11.33
N TYR A 62 -12.02 -15.15 -11.33
CA TYR A 62 -10.99 -15.84 -10.55
C TYR A 62 -9.58 -15.42 -10.98
N ALA A 63 -9.29 -15.52 -12.28
CA ALA A 63 -7.98 -15.18 -12.85
C ALA A 63 -7.61 -13.70 -12.64
N LEU A 64 -8.60 -12.80 -12.56
CA LEU A 64 -8.40 -11.39 -12.24
C LEU A 64 -8.30 -11.13 -10.72
N SER A 65 -8.97 -11.94 -9.89
CA SER A 65 -8.99 -11.72 -8.44
C SER A 65 -7.72 -12.21 -7.74
N VAL A 66 -7.20 -13.38 -8.13
CA VAL A 66 -6.01 -13.98 -7.48
C VAL A 66 -4.78 -13.06 -7.51
N PRO A 67 -4.43 -12.40 -8.64
CA PRO A 67 -3.28 -11.51 -8.68
C PRO A 67 -3.35 -10.35 -7.69
N ARG A 68 -4.54 -9.91 -7.28
CA ARG A 68 -4.70 -8.86 -6.27
C ARG A 68 -4.03 -9.26 -4.95
N PHE A 69 -4.29 -10.48 -4.49
CA PHE A 69 -3.72 -11.01 -3.26
C PHE A 69 -2.21 -11.21 -3.39
N ILE A 70 -1.75 -11.70 -4.54
CA ILE A 70 -0.33 -11.88 -4.84
C ILE A 70 0.40 -10.53 -4.79
N LEU A 71 -0.11 -9.52 -5.49
CA LEU A 71 0.48 -8.18 -5.50
C LEU A 71 0.55 -7.58 -4.09
N HIS A 72 -0.48 -7.77 -3.26
CA HIS A 72 -0.45 -7.33 -1.86
C HIS A 72 0.67 -7.99 -1.06
N GLN A 73 0.86 -9.31 -1.19
CA GLN A 73 1.92 -9.99 -0.43
C GLN A 73 3.32 -9.70 -0.97
N LEU A 74 3.47 -9.47 -2.28
CA LEU A 74 4.76 -9.27 -2.92
C LEU A 74 5.26 -7.82 -2.90
N VAL A 75 4.35 -6.85 -3.07
CA VAL A 75 4.73 -5.45 -3.37
C VAL A 75 4.63 -4.56 -2.13
N LEU A 76 3.57 -4.71 -1.32
CA LEU A 76 3.35 -3.89 -0.12
C LEU A 76 4.51 -3.93 0.91
N PRO A 77 5.20 -5.07 1.15
CA PRO A 77 6.36 -5.14 2.05
C PRO A 77 7.45 -4.11 1.76
N TRP A 78 7.63 -3.76 0.49
CA TRP A 78 8.68 -2.84 0.05
C TRP A 78 8.45 -1.38 0.42
N LEU A 79 7.27 -1.03 0.95
CA LEU A 79 7.09 0.26 1.65
C LEU A 79 8.04 0.43 2.83
N ILE A 80 8.48 -0.66 3.46
CA ILE A 80 9.47 -0.61 4.56
C ILE A 80 10.77 0.00 4.04
N LEU A 81 11.27 -0.50 2.90
CA LEU A 81 12.46 0.03 2.28
C LEU A 81 12.24 1.46 1.74
N ALA A 82 11.07 1.77 1.19
CA ALA A 82 10.75 3.12 0.73
C ALA A 82 10.77 4.15 1.86
N ALA A 83 10.11 3.84 2.98
CA ALA A 83 10.10 4.68 4.17
C ALA A 83 11.51 4.78 4.79
N PHE A 84 12.27 3.68 4.79
CA PHE A 84 13.67 3.69 5.22
C PHE A 84 14.51 4.67 4.37
N ASP A 85 14.42 4.61 3.05
CA ASP A 85 15.16 5.50 2.15
C ASP A 85 14.75 6.98 2.34
N GLN A 86 13.48 7.25 2.62
CA GLN A 86 12.98 8.57 3.01
C GLN A 86 13.58 9.07 4.33
N ALA A 87 13.62 8.22 5.36
CA ALA A 87 14.24 8.52 6.64
C ALA A 87 15.76 8.76 6.50
N ARG A 88 16.43 7.96 5.65
CA ARG A 88 17.86 8.09 5.39
C ARG A 88 18.17 9.43 4.72
N ARG A 89 17.44 9.83 3.68
CA ARG A 89 17.63 11.14 3.03
C ARG A 89 17.29 12.31 3.93
N ALA A 90 16.31 12.14 4.82
CA ALA A 90 16.03 13.11 5.87
C ALA A 90 17.13 13.20 6.94
N GLY A 91 18.17 12.35 6.90
CA GLY A 91 19.27 12.34 7.86
C GLY A 91 18.87 11.76 9.23
N ILE A 92 17.85 10.92 9.32
CA ILE A 92 17.44 10.31 10.59
C ILE A 92 18.56 9.38 11.09
N GLY A 93 18.99 9.54 12.34
CA GLY A 93 20.23 8.93 12.87
C GLY A 93 20.31 7.41 12.72
N TRP A 94 19.25 6.68 13.09
CA TRP A 94 19.21 5.21 12.99
C TRP A 94 19.25 4.72 11.53
N ALA A 95 18.86 5.56 10.55
CA ALA A 95 18.88 5.22 9.14
C ALA A 95 20.26 5.43 8.47
N GLN A 96 21.19 6.16 9.12
CA GLN A 96 22.51 6.49 8.55
C GLN A 96 23.53 5.35 8.61
N GLY A 97 23.29 4.29 9.39
CA GLY A 97 24.24 3.19 9.54
C GLY A 97 24.62 2.52 8.21
N GLY A 98 25.84 1.98 8.12
CA GLY A 98 26.30 1.26 6.92
C GLY A 98 25.49 -0.01 6.63
N ARG A 99 25.00 -0.70 7.68
CA ARG A 99 24.20 -1.93 7.57
C ARG A 99 22.69 -1.70 7.59
N SER A 100 22.23 -0.49 7.91
CA SER A 100 20.80 -0.22 8.15
C SER A 100 19.95 -0.48 6.90
N ARG A 101 20.49 -0.20 5.71
CA ARG A 101 19.81 -0.49 4.44
C ARG A 101 19.66 -2.00 4.19
N THR A 102 20.69 -2.80 4.49
CA THR A 102 20.60 -4.27 4.38
C THR A 102 19.55 -4.83 5.33
N VAL A 103 19.46 -4.27 6.54
CA VAL A 103 18.41 -4.65 7.51
C VAL A 103 17.02 -4.29 6.97
N ALA A 104 16.83 -3.11 6.36
CA ALA A 104 15.55 -2.72 5.77
C ALA A 104 15.13 -3.63 4.60
N ILE A 105 16.08 -4.02 3.74
CA ILE A 105 15.85 -5.00 2.67
C ILE A 105 15.47 -6.36 3.26
N GLY A 106 16.23 -6.85 4.25
CA GLY A 106 15.95 -8.11 4.92
C GLY A 106 14.59 -8.12 5.61
N ALA A 107 14.20 -7.02 6.26
CA ALA A 107 12.88 -6.86 6.87
C ALA A 107 11.76 -6.89 5.83
N SER A 108 11.93 -6.17 4.71
CA SER A 108 10.97 -6.18 3.59
C SER A 108 10.80 -7.59 3.02
N ALA A 109 11.90 -8.30 2.78
CA ALA A 109 11.90 -9.67 2.28
C ALA A 109 11.27 -10.66 3.27
N LEU A 110 11.56 -10.53 4.57
CA LEU A 110 10.98 -11.38 5.60
C LEU A 110 9.46 -11.21 5.68
N VAL A 111 8.97 -9.96 5.67
CA VAL A 111 7.54 -9.65 5.68
C VAL A 111 6.85 -10.18 4.41
N MET A 112 7.51 -10.05 3.24
CA MET A 112 7.04 -10.63 1.99
C MET A 112 6.91 -12.15 2.07
N VAL A 113 7.97 -12.85 2.51
CA VAL A 113 7.96 -14.31 2.64
C VAL A 113 6.88 -14.76 3.63
N ALA A 114 6.77 -14.10 4.78
CA ALA A 114 5.73 -14.38 5.76
C ALA A 114 4.33 -14.20 5.16
N GLY A 115 4.09 -13.12 4.41
CA GLY A 115 2.83 -12.87 3.71
C GLY A 115 2.49 -13.97 2.70
N VAL A 116 3.46 -14.37 1.88
CA VAL A 116 3.27 -15.47 0.89
C VAL A 116 2.94 -16.79 1.58
N LEU A 117 3.72 -17.18 2.58
CA LEU A 117 3.52 -18.46 3.29
C LEU A 117 2.19 -18.52 4.03
N THR A 118 1.71 -17.39 4.56
CA THR A 118 0.50 -17.36 5.40
C THR A 118 -0.78 -17.04 4.63
N ARG A 119 -0.68 -16.42 3.44
CA ARG A 119 -1.85 -15.88 2.71
C ARG A 119 -1.94 -16.29 1.25
N ILE A 120 -0.97 -17.03 0.72
CA ILE A 120 -0.99 -17.53 -0.66
C ILE A 120 -0.84 -19.04 -0.69
N VAL A 121 0.16 -19.59 0.00
CA VAL A 121 0.42 -21.04 -0.02
C VAL A 121 -0.68 -21.79 0.73
N GLY A 122 -1.30 -22.76 0.06
CA GLY A 122 -2.33 -23.62 0.65
C GLY A 122 -3.69 -22.94 0.86
N VAL A 123 -3.90 -21.74 0.32
CA VAL A 123 -5.17 -20.99 0.43
C VAL A 123 -6.15 -21.42 -0.66
N SER A 124 -7.39 -21.71 -0.27
CA SER A 124 -8.52 -21.88 -1.18
C SER A 124 -9.26 -20.57 -1.41
N TRP A 125 -9.87 -20.42 -2.57
CA TRP A 125 -10.53 -19.17 -2.99
C TRP A 125 -11.99 -19.44 -3.34
N ASP A 126 -12.89 -18.82 -2.58
CA ASP A 126 -14.32 -18.95 -2.82
C ASP A 126 -14.92 -17.64 -3.32
N PRO A 127 -15.92 -17.70 -4.21
CA PRO A 127 -16.66 -16.51 -4.61
C PRO A 127 -17.53 -16.02 -3.45
N ALA A 128 -17.50 -14.73 -3.18
CA ALA A 128 -18.34 -14.06 -2.20
C ALA A 128 -18.91 -12.76 -2.77
N VAL A 129 -20.11 -12.40 -2.31
CA VAL A 129 -20.71 -11.10 -2.60
C VAL A 129 -20.57 -10.23 -1.35
N MET A 130 -19.84 -9.13 -1.47
CA MET A 130 -19.60 -8.20 -0.36
C MET A 130 -19.96 -6.78 -0.83
N ASP A 131 -20.90 -6.13 -0.14
CA ASP A 131 -21.47 -4.84 -0.53
C ASP A 131 -21.95 -4.77 -1.99
N GLY A 132 -22.56 -5.85 -2.49
CA GLY A 132 -23.02 -5.94 -3.88
C GLY A 132 -21.90 -6.06 -4.92
N VAL A 133 -20.68 -6.40 -4.51
CA VAL A 133 -19.56 -6.70 -5.41
C VAL A 133 -19.19 -8.17 -5.33
N THR A 134 -19.25 -8.86 -6.46
CA THR A 134 -18.80 -10.24 -6.59
C THR A 134 -17.28 -10.27 -6.63
N ARG A 135 -16.64 -11.02 -5.72
CA ARG A 135 -15.18 -11.15 -5.66
C ARG A 135 -14.78 -12.52 -5.10
N TYR A 136 -13.60 -13.01 -5.48
CA TYR A 136 -13.02 -14.16 -4.79
C TYR A 136 -12.32 -13.71 -3.51
N VAL A 137 -12.51 -14.48 -2.43
CA VAL A 137 -11.92 -14.25 -1.12
C VAL A 137 -11.11 -15.47 -0.67
N ALA A 138 -10.04 -15.23 0.09
CA ALA A 138 -9.26 -16.29 0.70
C ALA A 138 -10.06 -16.95 1.84
N VAL A 139 -10.22 -18.26 1.79
CA VAL A 139 -10.89 -19.05 2.84
C VAL A 139 -9.84 -19.70 3.74
N GLY A 140 -10.16 -19.81 5.03
CA GLY A 140 -9.26 -20.39 6.03
C GLY A 140 -8.10 -19.50 6.45
N VAL A 141 -8.00 -18.27 5.91
CA VAL A 141 -7.01 -17.29 6.35
C VAL A 141 -7.55 -16.51 7.54
N ALA A 142 -7.04 -16.83 8.73
CA ALA A 142 -7.37 -16.15 9.97
C ALA A 142 -6.35 -15.06 10.33
N GLY A 143 -6.81 -14.08 11.12
CA GLY A 143 -5.96 -13.04 11.68
C GLY A 143 -5.78 -11.79 10.80
N PRO A 144 -5.26 -10.71 11.38
CA PRO A 144 -5.16 -9.43 10.71
C PRO A 144 -4.08 -9.43 9.62
N PRO A 145 -4.15 -8.53 8.62
CA PRO A 145 -3.22 -8.49 7.49
C PRO A 145 -1.81 -8.08 7.94
N LEU A 146 -0.98 -9.08 8.28
CA LEU A 146 0.38 -8.89 8.80
C LEU A 146 1.20 -7.94 7.91
N VAL A 147 1.18 -8.16 6.59
CA VAL A 147 1.94 -7.35 5.64
C VAL A 147 1.53 -5.88 5.72
N SER A 148 0.23 -5.57 5.66
CA SER A 148 -0.26 -4.20 5.76
C SER A 148 0.09 -3.57 7.10
N ILE A 149 -0.10 -4.28 8.21
CA ILE A 149 0.21 -3.78 9.55
C ILE A 149 1.69 -3.43 9.68
N VAL A 150 2.59 -4.34 9.28
CA VAL A 150 4.03 -4.13 9.46
C VAL A 150 4.53 -3.04 8.50
N SER A 151 4.10 -3.05 7.24
CA SER A 151 4.58 -2.11 6.22
C SER A 151 4.05 -0.71 6.41
N ILE A 152 2.74 -0.54 6.57
CA ILE A 152 2.12 0.78 6.81
C ILE A 152 2.49 1.25 8.22
N GLY A 153 2.55 0.35 9.21
CA GLY A 153 2.96 0.67 10.57
C GLY A 153 4.39 1.21 10.62
N PHE A 154 5.33 0.55 9.95
CA PHE A 154 6.70 1.04 9.84
C PHE A 154 6.75 2.41 9.15
N GLY A 155 6.05 2.57 8.01
CA GLY A 155 5.98 3.86 7.33
C GLY A 155 5.36 4.97 8.20
N THR A 156 4.37 4.64 9.03
CA THR A 156 3.74 5.56 9.99
C THR A 156 4.73 5.97 11.10
N VAL A 157 5.46 5.01 11.67
CA VAL A 157 6.52 5.27 12.67
C VAL A 157 7.61 6.17 12.09
N VAL A 158 8.06 5.88 10.87
CA VAL A 158 8.98 6.75 10.12
C VAL A 158 8.36 8.13 9.91
N GLY A 159 7.07 8.19 9.56
CA GLY A 159 6.30 9.43 9.45
C GLY A 159 6.37 10.30 10.69
N PHE A 160 6.31 9.73 11.90
CA PHE A 160 6.46 10.50 13.15
C PHE A 160 7.87 11.09 13.31
N PHE A 161 8.92 10.35 12.93
CA PHE A 161 10.28 10.88 12.93
C PHE A 161 10.45 12.01 11.91
N LEU A 162 9.87 11.85 10.72
CA LEU A 162 9.90 12.84 9.64
C LEU A 162 9.09 14.09 10.00
N TRP A 163 7.98 13.93 10.72
CA TRP A 163 7.23 15.06 11.27
C TRP A 163 8.14 15.88 12.20
N ARG A 164 8.76 15.24 13.20
CA ARG A 164 9.63 15.95 14.14
C ARG A 164 10.84 16.62 13.48
N LYS A 165 11.41 15.99 12.45
CA LYS A 165 12.63 16.48 11.80
C LYS A 165 12.40 17.49 10.68
N LEU A 166 11.39 17.27 9.83
CA LEU A 166 11.15 18.05 8.61
C LEU A 166 9.85 18.86 8.64
N GLY A 167 9.07 18.78 9.73
CA GLY A 167 7.74 19.40 9.80
C GLY A 167 6.73 18.78 8.84
N TRP A 168 6.92 17.51 8.43
CA TRP A 168 6.06 16.81 7.47
C TRP A 168 5.13 15.80 8.19
N PRO A 169 3.97 16.23 8.73
CA PRO A 169 3.08 15.37 9.52
C PRO A 169 2.28 14.37 8.68
N TRP A 170 2.17 14.61 7.37
CA TRP A 170 1.15 13.98 6.52
C TRP A 170 1.26 12.47 6.44
N ILE A 171 2.47 11.90 6.44
CA ILE A 171 2.67 10.44 6.43
C ILE A 171 2.16 9.81 7.73
N ALA A 172 2.46 10.44 8.87
CA ALA A 172 2.03 9.94 10.19
C ALA A 172 0.51 10.01 10.33
N LEU A 173 -0.09 11.17 9.99
CA LEU A 173 -1.52 11.39 10.09
C LEU A 173 -2.30 10.44 9.17
N ALA A 174 -1.90 10.34 7.89
CA ALA A 174 -2.52 9.41 6.96
C ALA A 174 -2.36 7.94 7.40
N GLY A 175 -1.19 7.57 7.93
CA GLY A 175 -0.95 6.21 8.42
C GLY A 175 -1.84 5.85 9.61
N VAL A 176 -2.00 6.76 10.58
CA VAL A 176 -2.94 6.58 11.69
C VAL A 176 -4.38 6.46 11.17
N LEU A 177 -4.77 7.29 10.19
CA LEU A 177 -6.10 7.19 9.58
C LEU A 177 -6.33 5.87 8.86
N VAL A 178 -5.31 5.27 8.23
CA VAL A 178 -5.41 3.92 7.64
C VAL A 178 -5.77 2.90 8.73
N PHE A 179 -5.05 2.90 9.85
CA PHE A 179 -5.33 1.96 10.94
C PHE A 179 -6.70 2.16 11.57
N ILE A 180 -7.13 3.41 11.75
CA ILE A 180 -8.48 3.72 12.25
C ILE A 180 -9.53 3.23 11.25
N GLY A 181 -9.37 3.55 9.97
CA GLY A 181 -10.29 3.15 8.91
C GLY A 181 -10.42 1.64 8.76
N GLU A 182 -9.29 0.93 8.74
CA GLU A 182 -9.24 -0.53 8.60
C GLU A 182 -9.75 -1.28 9.85
N GLY A 183 -9.69 -0.64 11.02
CA GLY A 183 -10.20 -1.18 12.28
C GLY A 183 -11.72 -1.11 12.43
N ILE A 184 -12.42 -0.37 11.56
CA ILE A 184 -13.87 -0.23 11.63
C ILE A 184 -14.56 -1.49 11.06
N PRO A 185 -15.50 -2.12 11.80
CA PRO A 185 -16.15 -3.37 11.37
C PRO A 185 -17.22 -3.16 10.28
N ILE A 186 -17.56 -1.91 9.96
CA ILE A 186 -18.57 -1.56 8.95
C ILE A 186 -17.89 -1.43 7.60
N GLU A 187 -18.11 -2.39 6.69
CA GLU A 187 -17.44 -2.46 5.37
C GLU A 187 -17.53 -1.18 4.54
N ALA A 188 -18.70 -0.53 4.48
CA ALA A 188 -18.86 0.72 3.75
C ALA A 188 -17.99 1.86 4.31
N VAL A 189 -17.93 1.99 5.63
CA VAL A 189 -17.14 3.03 6.31
C VAL A 189 -15.64 2.70 6.20
N LYS A 190 -15.29 1.44 6.43
CA LYS A 190 -13.95 0.91 6.23
C LYS A 190 -13.44 1.22 4.82
N ARG A 191 -14.28 1.05 3.81
CA ARG A 191 -13.90 1.35 2.42
C ARG A 191 -13.64 2.83 2.18
N VAL A 192 -14.52 3.70 2.69
CA VAL A 192 -14.35 5.15 2.52
C VAL A 192 -13.12 5.66 3.27
N LEU A 193 -12.98 5.27 4.53
CA LEU A 193 -11.92 5.78 5.40
C LEU A 193 -10.58 5.07 5.18
N GLY A 194 -10.58 3.74 5.11
CA GLY A 194 -9.38 2.93 4.88
C GLY A 194 -8.75 3.22 3.52
N SER A 195 -9.47 2.96 2.41
CA SER A 195 -8.92 3.22 1.07
C SER A 195 -8.65 4.70 0.80
N GLY A 196 -9.46 5.61 1.37
CA GLY A 196 -9.19 7.04 1.32
C GLY A 196 -7.90 7.42 2.03
N ALA A 197 -7.67 6.88 3.23
CA ALA A 197 -6.45 7.12 3.98
C ALA A 197 -5.21 6.48 3.31
N GLU A 198 -5.36 5.34 2.64
CA GLU A 198 -4.27 4.73 1.86
C GLU A 198 -3.84 5.64 0.70
N VAL A 199 -4.79 6.22 -0.04
CA VAL A 199 -4.51 7.22 -1.08
C VAL A 199 -3.77 8.43 -0.50
N LEU A 200 -4.22 8.95 0.63
CA LEU A 200 -3.56 10.06 1.31
C LEU A 200 -2.15 9.68 1.79
N PHE A 201 -1.95 8.46 2.26
CA PHE A 201 -0.66 7.95 2.72
C PHE A 201 0.34 7.87 1.55
N MET A 202 -0.07 7.29 0.43
CA MET A 202 0.76 7.23 -0.79
C MET A 202 1.07 8.63 -1.34
N ALA A 203 0.07 9.53 -1.36
CA ALA A 203 0.26 10.91 -1.78
C ALA A 203 1.25 11.65 -0.87
N ALA A 204 1.17 11.46 0.45
CA ALA A 204 2.07 12.07 1.42
C ALA A 204 3.51 11.56 1.28
N MET A 205 3.70 10.27 0.98
CA MET A 205 5.02 9.71 0.70
C MET A 205 5.59 10.24 -0.62
N LEU A 206 4.81 10.30 -1.70
CA LEU A 206 5.26 10.88 -2.97
C LEU A 206 5.57 12.38 -2.85
N GLY A 207 4.76 13.12 -2.08
CA GLY A 207 5.00 14.53 -1.81
C GLY A 207 6.32 14.78 -1.08
N LEU A 208 6.68 13.90 -0.13
CA LEU A 208 7.98 13.97 0.52
C LEU A 208 9.13 13.68 -0.45
N ASP A 209 9.00 12.66 -1.29
CA ASP A 209 10.02 12.33 -2.30
C ASP A 209 10.21 13.47 -3.30
N ARG A 210 9.14 14.16 -3.68
CA ARG A 210 9.22 15.38 -4.50
C ARG A 210 10.04 16.46 -3.79
N LYS A 211 9.71 16.77 -2.52
CA LYS A 211 10.42 17.78 -1.73
C LYS A 211 11.92 17.43 -1.61
N GLN A 212 12.23 16.19 -1.25
CA GLN A 212 13.61 15.71 -1.13
C GLN A 212 14.36 15.71 -2.47
N GLY A 213 13.66 15.44 -3.58
CA GLY A 213 14.23 15.50 -4.93
C GLY A 213 14.54 16.92 -5.39
N GLU A 214 13.70 17.90 -5.03
CA GLU A 214 13.92 19.33 -5.30
C GLU A 214 15.09 19.91 -4.48
N GLU A 215 15.33 19.41 -3.27
CA GLU A 215 16.45 19.85 -2.43
C GLU A 215 17.82 19.25 -2.85
N ALA A 216 17.82 18.21 -3.68
CA ALA A 216 19.03 17.47 -4.07
C ALA A 216 19.57 17.80 -5.48
N GLY A 217 18.81 18.54 -6.29
CA GLY A 217 19.17 18.93 -7.66
C GLY A 217 19.39 20.41 -7.80
#